data_AF-A0A956D6D1-F1
#
_entry.id   AF-A0A956D6D1-F1
#
_cell.length_a   1.000
_cell.length_b   1.000
_cell.length_c   1.000
_cell.angle_alpha   90.00
_cell.angle_beta   90.00
_cell.angle_gamma   90.00
#
_symmetry.space_group_name_H-M   'P 1'
#
loop_
_entity.id
_entity.type
_entity.pdbx_description
1 polymer ?
#
loop_
_entity_poly.entity_id
_entity_poly.type
_entity_poly.pdbx_seq_one_letter_code
_entity_poly.pdbx_strand_id
1 'polypeptide(L)' 'MSVFLSVPRERWVAQNALAFALRDLHPVTEGHTLVIPKRLVVDFFETTDE' A
#
# COMPACT_ATOMS: atom_id res chain seq x y z
N MET A 1 0.17 -4.66 14.60
CA MET A 1 -0.91 -4.33 13.64
C MET A 1 -0.35 -3.35 12.63
N SER A 2 -0.47 -3.61 11.32
CA SER A 2 0.05 -2.69 10.29
C SER A 2 -0.84 -1.45 10.18
N VAL A 3 -0.24 -0.26 10.28
CA VAL A 3 -0.95 1.02 10.13
C VAL A 3 -1.55 1.17 8.74
N PHE A 4 -0.89 0.61 7.72
CA PHE A 4 -1.36 0.66 6.34
C PHE A 4 -2.56 -0.25 6.09
N LEU A 5 -2.54 -1.47 6.66
CA LEU A 5 -3.66 -2.42 6.52
C LEU A 5 -4.91 -1.99 7.30
N SER A 6 -4.76 -1.04 8.23
CA SER A 6 -5.86 -0.47 8.99
C SER A 6 -6.58 0.68 8.24
N VAL A 7 -6.05 1.10 7.08
CA VAL A 7 -6.65 2.19 6.28
C VAL A 7 -7.92 1.71 5.58
N PRO A 8 -9.07 2.40 5.76
CA PRO A 8 -10.31 2.03 5.10
C PRO A 8 -10.21 2.02 3.57
N ARG A 9 -10.91 1.09 2.92
CA ARG A 9 -10.85 0.86 1.46
C ARG A 9 -11.31 2.08 0.65
N GLU A 10 -12.16 2.90 1.23
CA GLU A 10 -12.68 4.14 0.62
C GLU A 10 -11.57 5.16 0.37
N ARG A 11 -10.42 5.04 1.07
CA ARG A 11 -9.24 5.88 0.84
C ARG A 11 -8.27 5.30 -0.18
N TRP A 12 -8.51 4.10 -0.69
CA TRP A 12 -7.62 3.45 -1.66
C TRP A 12 -7.89 4.05 -3.03
N VAL A 13 -6.86 4.57 -3.69
CA VAL A 13 -7.00 5.19 -5.02
C VAL A 13 -7.02 4.16 -6.15
N ALA A 14 -6.46 2.98 -5.90
CA ALA A 14 -6.50 1.83 -6.79
C ALA A 14 -6.23 0.55 -5.98
N GLN A 15 -6.63 -0.61 -6.51
CA GLN A 15 -6.28 -1.91 -5.95
C GLN A 15 -6.35 -3.02 -7.00
N ASN A 16 -5.64 -4.11 -6.75
CA ASN A 16 -5.80 -5.37 -7.46
C ASN A 16 -5.90 -6.52 -6.44
N ALA A 17 -5.69 -7.77 -6.87
CA ALA A 17 -5.74 -8.92 -5.97
C ALA A 17 -4.67 -8.89 -4.86
N LEU A 18 -3.48 -8.35 -5.15
CA LEU A 18 -2.29 -8.48 -4.30
C LEU A 18 -1.95 -7.22 -3.50
N ALA A 19 -2.30 -6.05 -4.02
CA ALA A 19 -1.89 -4.76 -3.47
C ALA A 19 -3.00 -3.70 -3.58
N PHE A 20 -2.78 -2.61 -2.86
CA PHE A 20 -3.59 -1.39 -2.94
C PHE A 20 -2.69 -0.16 -2.94
N ALA A 21 -3.22 0.94 -3.45
CA ALA A 21 -2.53 2.22 -3.54
C ALA A 21 -3.17 3.26 -2.63
N LEU A 22 -2.35 4.04 -1.94
CA LEU A 22 -2.75 5.17 -1.09
C LEU A 22 -1.98 6.43 -1.48
N ARG A 23 -2.61 7.59 -1.37
CA ARG A 23 -1.86 8.86 -1.37
C ARG A 23 -1.05 8.95 -0.09
N ASP A 24 0.22 9.34 -0.23
CA ASP A 24 1.08 9.57 0.93
C ASP A 24 0.54 10.74 1.76
N LEU A 25 0.62 10.62 3.09
CA LEU A 25 0.26 11.69 4.03
C LEU A 25 1.34 12.78 4.11
N HIS A 26 2.57 12.45 3.73
CA HIS A 26 3.71 13.37 3.68
C HIS A 26 4.33 13.36 2.27
N PRO A 27 3.58 13.79 1.24
CA PRO A 27 4.02 13.71 -0.14
C PRO A 27 5.22 14.64 -0.39
N VAL A 28 6.27 14.12 -1.04
CA VAL A 28 7.39 14.94 -1.53
C VAL A 28 6.96 15.79 -2.74
N THR A 29 6.08 15.23 -3.58
CA THR A 29 5.52 15.87 -4.77
C THR A 29 4.02 15.58 -4.87
N GLU A 30 3.31 16.42 -5.64
CA GLU A 30 1.88 16.21 -5.89
C GLU A 30 1.63 14.82 -6.50
N GLY A 31 0.68 14.10 -5.93
CA GLY A 31 0.32 12.76 -6.39
C GLY A 31 1.27 11.65 -5.90
N HIS A 32 2.21 11.91 -4.99
CA HIS A 32 3.01 10.85 -4.38
C HIS A 32 2.10 9.75 -3.79
N THR A 33 2.37 8.49 -4.18
CA THR A 33 1.48 7.36 -3.95
C THR A 33 2.27 6.15 -3.48
N LEU A 34 1.81 5.53 -2.41
CA LEU A 34 2.36 4.31 -1.85
C LEU A 34 1.61 3.11 -2.43
N VAL A 35 2.33 2.10 -2.91
CA VAL A 35 1.77 0.80 -3.31
C VAL A 35 2.14 -0.20 -2.23
N ILE A 36 1.12 -0.80 -1.61
CA ILE A 36 1.26 -1.59 -0.39
C ILE A 36 0.68 -2.99 -0.62
N PRO A 37 1.42 -4.07 -0.32
CA PRO A 37 0.89 -5.42 -0.42
C PRO A 37 -0.21 -5.63 0.63
N LYS A 38 -1.25 -6.37 0.25
CA LYS A 38 -2.31 -6.81 1.17
C LYS A 38 -1.81 -7.88 2.13
N ARG A 39 -0.84 -8.69 1.69
CA ARG A 39 -0.11 -9.65 2.54
C ARG A 39 0.87 -8.88 3.42
N LEU A 40 0.84 -9.16 4.72
CA LEU A 40 1.81 -8.59 5.66
C LEU A 40 3.16 -9.28 5.47
N VAL A 41 4.16 -8.50 5.05
CA VAL A 41 5.57 -8.90 4.89
C VAL A 41 6.47 -7.87 5.55
N VAL A 42 7.66 -8.29 6.00
CA VAL A 42 8.58 -7.39 6.72
C VAL A 42 9.29 -6.44 5.76
N ASP A 43 9.67 -6.94 4.59
CA ASP A 43 10.29 -6.17 3.53
C ASP A 43 9.92 -6.67 2.14
N PHE A 44 10.46 -5.99 1.12
CA PHE A 44 10.24 -6.33 -0.28
C PHE A 44 10.83 -7.69 -0.69
N PHE A 45 11.90 -8.15 -0.04
CA PHE A 45 12.56 -9.40 -0.41
C PHE A 45 11.80 -10.65 0.08
N GLU A 46 10.85 -10.47 1.00
CA GLU A 46 9.89 -11.52 1.41
C GLU A 46 8.65 -11.61 0.50
N THR A 47 8.58 -10.84 -0.59
CA THR A 47 7.54 -11.02 -1.61
C THR A 47 7.76 -12.33 -2.37
N THR A 48 6.69 -12.85 -2.97
CA THR A 48 6.77 -13.99 -3.89
C THR A 48 6.82 -13.48 -5.32
N ASP A 49 6.97 -14.37 -6.31
CA ASP A 49 7.14 -13.99 -7.72
C ASP A 49 5.84 -13.53 -8.40
N GLU A 50 4.68 -13.83 -7.80
CA GLU A 50 3.34 -13.42 -8.27
C GLU A 50 3.04 -11.93 -8.05
#